data_AF-A0A1X7CRZ7-F1
#
_entry.id   AF-A0A1X7CRZ7-F1
#
_cell.length_a   1.000
_cell.length_b   1.000
_cell.length_c   1.000
_cell.angle_alpha   90.00
_cell.angle_beta   90.00
_cell.angle_gamma   90.00
#
_symmetry.space_group_name_H-M   'P 1'
#
loop_
_entity.id
_entity.type
_entity.pdbx_description
1 polymer ?
#
loop_
_entity_poly.entity_id
_entity_poly.type
_entity_poly.pdbx_seq_one_letter_code
_entity_poly.pdbx_strand_id
1 'polypeptide(L)'
;MKKILTVIAALLIIGGCSKWQNPNLVDPAQRNEILAKDKAFCGQQSAEIDPIGAETDDAPPEPTTYEAEFSENYSQANIFEKCMKERGWRKK
;
A
#
# COMPACT_ATOMS: atom_id res chain seq x y z
N MET A 1 33.07 11.80 19.47
CA MET A 1 32.29 12.08 18.25
C MET A 1 31.99 10.84 17.40
N LYS A 2 32.96 9.93 17.13
CA LYS A 2 32.73 8.71 16.33
C LYS A 2 31.56 7.82 16.80
N LYS A 3 31.34 7.70 18.12
CA LYS A 3 30.27 6.87 18.70
C LYS A 3 28.84 7.42 18.48
N ILE A 4 28.69 8.75 18.40
CA ILE A 4 27.39 9.39 18.17
C ILE A 4 26.96 9.19 16.71
N LEU A 5 27.91 9.30 15.78
CA LEU A 5 27.70 9.01 14.35
C LEU A 5 27.25 7.57 14.10
N THR A 6 27.75 6.60 14.87
CA THR A 6 27.35 5.19 14.73
C THR A 6 25.92 4.95 15.18
N VAL A 7 25.47 5.61 16.26
CA VAL A 7 24.10 5.50 16.77
C VAL A 7 23.10 6.16 15.81
N ILE A 8 23.44 7.33 15.25
CA ILE A 8 22.59 8.02 14.27
C ILE A 8 22.47 7.21 12.96
N ALA A 9 23.57 6.62 12.48
CA ALA A 9 23.56 5.76 11.31
C ALA A 9 22.72 4.50 11.55
N ALA A 10 22.78 3.90 12.74
CA ALA A 10 21.95 2.75 13.10
C ALA A 10 20.45 3.11 13.14
N LEU A 11 20.09 4.28 13.68
CA LEU A 11 18.70 4.77 13.74
C LEU A 11 18.10 5.01 12.34
N LEU A 12 18.91 5.46 11.37
CA LEU A 12 18.47 5.66 9.99
C LEU A 12 18.21 4.34 9.24
N ILE A 13 18.92 3.27 9.59
CA ILE A 13 18.75 1.94 8.99
C ILE A 13 17.48 1.25 9.52
N ILE A 14 17.14 1.47 10.80
CA ILE A 14 15.90 0.92 11.40
C ILE A 14 14.66 1.64 10.85
N GLY A 15 14.81 2.91 10.43
CA GLY A 15 13.78 3.67 9.72
C GLY A 15 13.74 3.46 8.20
N GLY A 16 14.19 2.28 7.74
CA GLY A 16 14.49 1.93 6.34
C GLY A 16 13.48 2.45 5.31
N CYS A 17 13.98 2.64 4.08
CA CYS A 17 13.37 3.24 2.88
C CYS A 17 12.03 2.64 2.42
N SER A 18 11.08 2.48 3.32
CA SER A 18 9.72 2.10 3.04
C SER A 18 8.87 3.35 3.10
N LYS A 19 8.08 3.53 2.06
CA LYS A 19 7.09 4.60 1.92
C LYS A 19 5.98 4.53 2.98
N TRP A 20 5.98 3.51 3.85
CA TRP A 20 4.95 3.27 4.86
C TRP A 20 5.57 3.22 6.26
N GLN A 21 4.95 3.88 7.23
CA GLN A 21 5.33 3.86 8.64
C GLN A 21 4.16 3.42 9.50
N ASN A 22 4.40 2.58 10.50
CA ASN A 22 3.39 2.19 11.49
C ASN A 22 4.02 2.33 12.89
N PRO A 23 3.75 3.44 13.60
CA PRO A 23 4.34 3.71 14.91
C PRO A 23 3.75 2.83 16.02
N ASN A 24 2.65 2.12 15.77
CA ASN A 24 1.92 1.34 16.76
C ASN A 24 2.29 -0.16 16.75
N LEU A 25 3.34 -0.53 16.03
CA LEU A 25 3.82 -1.92 16.02
C LEU A 25 4.37 -2.31 17.38
N VAL A 26 3.84 -3.40 17.94
CA VAL A 26 4.26 -3.97 19.23
C VAL A 26 5.73 -4.36 19.21
N ASP A 27 6.19 -4.94 18.10
CA ASP A 27 7.58 -5.31 17.88
C ASP A 27 8.13 -4.67 16.60
N PRO A 28 8.98 -3.64 16.71
CA PRO A 28 9.64 -3.00 15.57
C PRO A 28 10.54 -3.95 14.76
N ALA A 29 11.03 -5.06 15.34
CA ALA A 29 11.85 -6.03 14.61
C ALA A 29 11.02 -6.81 13.56
N GLN A 30 9.73 -7.04 13.83
CA GLN A 30 8.81 -7.71 12.91
C GLN A 30 8.20 -6.78 11.86
N ARG A 31 8.56 -5.50 11.89
CA ARG A 31 7.96 -4.45 11.06
C ARG A 31 7.94 -4.78 9.56
N ASN A 32 9.01 -5.37 9.03
CA ASN A 32 9.08 -5.72 7.60
C ASN A 32 8.22 -6.93 7.26
N GLU A 33 8.14 -7.92 8.14
CA GLU A 33 7.29 -9.10 7.97
C GLU A 33 5.82 -8.72 8.00
N ILE A 34 5.42 -7.91 8.99
CA ILE A 34 4.05 -7.41 9.13
C ILE A 34 3.69 -6.52 7.93
N LEU A 35 4.60 -5.65 7.49
CA LEU A 35 4.39 -4.84 6.27
C LEU A 35 4.16 -5.71 5.04
N ALA A 36 4.93 -6.79 4.86
CA ALA A 36 4.77 -7.69 3.72
C ALA A 36 3.42 -8.41 3.76
N LYS A 37 3.02 -8.93 4.94
CA LYS A 37 1.73 -9.58 5.15
C LYS A 37 0.55 -8.64 4.87
N ASP A 38 0.62 -7.42 5.40
CA ASP A 38 -0.44 -6.41 5.24
C ASP A 38 -0.56 -5.93 3.80
N LYS A 39 0.57 -5.73 3.10
CA LYS A 39 0.56 -5.41 1.66
C LYS A 39 -0.07 -6.52 0.83
N ALA A 40 0.25 -7.78 1.11
CA ALA A 40 -0.34 -8.91 0.38
C ALA A 40 -1.86 -8.98 0.60
N PHE A 41 -2.30 -8.83 1.86
CA PHE A 41 -3.72 -8.80 2.22
C PHE A 41 -4.46 -7.63 1.53
N CYS A 42 -3.95 -6.41 1.66
CA CYS A 42 -4.58 -5.24 1.05
C CYS A 42 -4.53 -5.27 -0.48
N GLY A 43 -3.50 -5.90 -1.06
CA GLY A 43 -3.39 -6.11 -2.51
C GLY A 43 -4.47 -7.06 -3.04
N GLN A 44 -4.76 -8.15 -2.31
CA GLN A 44 -5.87 -9.05 -2.64
C GLN A 44 -7.21 -8.32 -2.55
N GLN A 45 -7.45 -7.54 -1.48
CA GLN A 45 -8.69 -6.76 -1.36
C GLN A 45 -8.86 -5.70 -2.46
N SER A 46 -7.78 -5.07 -2.92
CA SER A 46 -7.88 -4.13 -4.05
C SER A 46 -8.14 -4.83 -5.38
N ALA A 47 -7.78 -6.11 -5.51
CA ALA A 47 -7.94 -6.89 -6.74
C ALA A 47 -9.29 -7.62 -6.84
N GLU A 48 -10.02 -7.81 -5.72
CA GLU A 48 -11.34 -8.43 -5.69
C GLU A 48 -12.48 -7.50 -6.15
N ILE A 49 -12.22 -6.22 -6.42
CA ILE A 49 -13.22 -5.33 -7.00
C ILE A 49 -13.23 -5.56 -8.51
N ASP A 50 -14.38 -6.00 -9.03
CA ASP A 50 -14.61 -6.20 -10.46
C ASP A 50 -14.15 -4.97 -11.26
N PRO A 51 -13.46 -5.16 -12.40
CA PRO A 51 -13.12 -4.08 -13.29
C PRO A 51 -14.38 -3.27 -13.65
N ILE A 52 -14.21 -1.95 -13.79
CA ILE A 52 -15.24 -1.05 -14.29
C ILE A 52 -15.41 -1.45 -15.75
N GLY A 53 -16.36 -2.36 -16.00
CA GLY A 53 -16.62 -2.91 -17.32
C GLY A 53 -16.79 -4.41 -17.45
N ALA A 54 -17.01 -5.12 -16.33
CA ALA A 54 -17.52 -6.48 -16.41
C ALA A 54 -18.87 -6.50 -17.17
N GLU A 55 -18.79 -6.88 -18.45
CA GLU A 55 -19.91 -7.00 -19.40
C GLU A 55 -21.11 -7.68 -18.74
N THR A 56 -22.10 -6.89 -18.38
CA THR A 56 -23.46 -7.38 -18.13
C THR A 56 -24.40 -6.54 -18.98
N ASP A 57 -25.02 -7.22 -19.94
CA ASP A 57 -26.20 -6.82 -20.72
C ASP A 57 -26.06 -5.62 -21.69
N ASP A 58 -25.62 -5.92 -22.93
CA ASP A 58 -25.92 -5.19 -24.19
C ASP A 58 -25.68 -3.66 -24.26
N ALA A 59 -24.84 -3.09 -23.38
CA ALA A 59 -24.53 -1.66 -23.37
C ALA A 59 -23.41 -1.26 -24.36
N PRO A 60 -23.40 -0.01 -24.88
CA PRO A 60 -22.40 0.47 -25.84
C PRO A 60 -20.97 0.38 -25.30
N PRO A 61 -19.96 0.18 -26.16
CA PRO A 61 -18.58 -0.07 -25.76
C PRO A 61 -18.01 1.07 -24.90
N GLU A 62 -17.24 0.64 -23.92
CA GLU A 62 -16.73 1.38 -22.79
C GLU A 62 -15.85 2.59 -23.14
N PRO A 63 -15.73 3.57 -22.21
CA PRO A 63 -14.78 4.67 -22.32
C PRO A 63 -13.38 4.18 -22.70
N THR A 64 -12.75 4.90 -23.62
CA THR A 64 -11.45 4.53 -24.20
C THR A 64 -10.47 4.07 -23.14
N THR A 65 -9.82 2.94 -23.40
CA THR A 65 -9.06 2.10 -22.46
C THR A 65 -8.23 2.86 -21.42
N TYR A 66 -7.68 4.03 -21.76
CA TYR A 66 -6.92 4.87 -20.83
C TYR A 66 -7.74 5.41 -19.64
N GLU A 67 -8.97 5.88 -19.84
CA GLU A 67 -9.77 6.49 -18.77
C GLU A 67 -10.35 5.43 -17.83
N ALA A 68 -10.77 4.28 -18.39
CA ALA A 68 -11.17 3.10 -17.64
C ALA A 68 -9.99 2.53 -16.83
N GLU A 69 -8.85 2.26 -17.48
CA GLU A 69 -7.63 1.79 -16.81
C GLU A 69 -7.15 2.78 -15.74
N PHE A 70 -7.20 4.09 -16.01
CA PHE A 70 -6.84 5.10 -15.02
C PHE A 70 -7.79 5.10 -13.83
N SER A 71 -9.10 5.05 -14.07
CA SER A 71 -10.13 5.01 -13.02
C SER A 71 -10.03 3.75 -12.17
N GLU A 72 -9.82 2.59 -12.79
CA GLU A 72 -9.58 1.33 -12.11
C GLU A 72 -8.32 1.37 -11.26
N ASN A 73 -7.17 1.72 -11.85
CA ASN A 73 -5.90 1.83 -11.13
C ASN A 73 -6.01 2.84 -9.97
N TYR A 74 -6.71 3.95 -10.17
CA TYR A 74 -6.94 4.95 -9.14
C TYR A 74 -7.83 4.42 -8.01
N SER A 75 -8.92 3.71 -8.33
CA SER A 75 -9.82 3.10 -7.35
C SER A 75 -9.11 2.01 -6.54
N GLN A 76 -8.37 1.12 -7.19
CA GLN A 76 -7.58 0.07 -6.55
C GLN A 76 -6.49 0.65 -5.65
N ALA A 77 -5.77 1.69 -6.12
CA ALA A 77 -4.78 2.39 -5.30
C ALA A 77 -5.42 3.04 -4.05
N ASN A 78 -6.63 3.59 -4.17
CA ASN A 78 -7.37 4.17 -3.05
C ASN A 78 -7.82 3.10 -2.04
N ILE A 79 -8.30 1.95 -2.50
CA ILE A 79 -8.71 0.83 -1.66
C ILE A 79 -7.51 0.26 -0.92
N PHE A 80 -6.42 0.01 -1.64
CA PHE A 80 -5.16 -0.42 -1.06
C PHE A 80 -4.67 0.56 0.01
N GLU A 81 -4.68 1.87 -0.29
CA GLU A 81 -4.25 2.89 0.66
C GLU A 81 -5.18 2.99 1.89
N LYS A 82 -6.49 2.84 1.70
CA LYS A 82 -7.47 2.80 2.80
C LYS A 82 -7.25 1.59 3.70
N CYS A 83 -7.11 0.40 3.13
CA CYS A 83 -6.82 -0.84 3.85
C CYS A 83 -5.52 -0.71 4.66
N MET A 84 -4.44 -0.19 4.04
CA MET A 84 -3.17 0.04 4.74
C MET A 84 -3.33 1.01 5.92
N LYS A 85 -4.12 2.08 5.78
CA LYS A 85 -4.41 3.04 6.86
C LYS A 85 -5.17 2.41 8.03
N GLU A 86 -6.18 1.60 7.74
CA GLU A 86 -6.96 0.87 8.76
C GLU A 86 -6.08 -0.09 9.56
N ARG A 87 -5.05 -0.67 8.92
CA ARG A 87 -4.03 -1.51 9.57
C ARG A 87 -2.93 -0.71 10.30
N GLY A 88 -3.07 0.62 10.37
CA GLY A 88 -2.17 1.50 11.11
C GLY A 88 -0.98 2.02 10.32
N TRP A 89 -0.87 1.73 9.02
CA TRP A 89 0.19 2.24 8.17
C TRP A 89 -0.14 3.64 7.63
N ARG A 90 0.86 4.52 7.68
CA ARG A 90 0.79 5.88 7.12
C ARG A 90 1.85 6.02 6.04
N LYS A 91 1.50 6.65 4.92
CA LYS A 91 2.46 7.00 3.89
C LYS A 91 3.43 8.06 4.46
N LYS A 92 4.74 7.86 4.26
CA LYS A 92 5.77 8.88 4.49
C LYS A 92 5.77 9.88 3.35
#